data_AF-A0A662DVZ6-F1
#
_entry.id   AF-A0A662DVZ6-F1
#
_cell.length_a   1.000
_cell.length_b   1.000
_cell.length_c   1.000
_cell.angle_alpha   90.00
_cell.angle_beta   90.00
_cell.angle_gamma   90.00
#
_symmetry.space_group_name_H-M   'P 1'
#
loop_
_entity.id
_entity.type
_entity.pdbx_description
1 polymer ?
#
loop_
_entity_poly.entity_id
_entity_poly.type
_entity_poly.pdbx_seq_one_letter_code
_entity_poly.pdbx_strand_id
1 'polypeptide(L)'
;MDGNRQTAHNRQPDAPAVPRSLLRRDPQPLPDARIRDGTHLRAGGRCRQCEARRGARVLQDNLMGMFEDTVLSWPEAEKAFRERLAISAEEFALISAELRGTAWTISRITEYQTMLRVKRKLQQIIASGGTLNDFTKWVEAGTAETWSRAYTELVFRMATLGSYSQARWQEVNDPDLGDEFGYLMYDAVNDDRTRADHAAMDGQTWLANEFPQEFWPPSGFGCRCEIRSLNEDLVQRSGGTMRSGSNDLPTVDDGEGGKRPAQPDEGFRSNQAMNYGEQLTAELAGLRGELGG
;
A
#
# COMPACT_ATOMS: atom_id res chain seq x y z
N MET A 1 58.33 2.08 -27.50
CA MET A 1 57.18 1.18 -27.60
C MET A 1 56.00 1.92 -27.03
N ASP A 2 55.23 2.47 -27.96
CA ASP A 2 54.02 3.26 -27.73
C ASP A 2 52.91 2.41 -27.13
N GLY A 3 52.14 2.99 -26.20
CA GLY A 3 51.09 2.29 -25.45
C GLY A 3 50.07 3.26 -24.86
N ASN A 4 49.44 4.00 -25.77
CA ASN A 4 48.29 4.89 -25.63
C ASN A 4 47.24 4.44 -24.57
N ARG A 5 47.05 5.20 -23.48
CA ARG A 5 45.90 5.06 -22.57
C ARG A 5 44.90 6.18 -22.86
N GLN A 6 44.00 5.93 -23.80
CA GLN A 6 42.88 6.83 -24.10
C GLN A 6 41.89 6.86 -22.95
N THR A 7 41.56 8.08 -22.54
CA THR A 7 40.47 8.47 -21.66
C THR A 7 39.12 8.16 -22.32
N ALA A 8 38.38 7.19 -21.80
CA ALA A 8 37.00 6.95 -22.19
C ALA A 8 36.08 7.88 -21.38
N HIS A 9 35.78 9.06 -21.94
CA HIS A 9 34.64 9.87 -21.51
C HIS A 9 33.35 9.11 -21.84
N ASN A 10 32.61 8.70 -20.81
CA ASN A 10 31.31 8.07 -20.96
C ASN A 10 30.29 9.14 -21.42
N ARG A 11 29.99 9.20 -22.72
CA ARG A 11 28.88 10.03 -23.25
C ARG A 11 27.57 9.36 -22.88
N GLN A 12 26.78 10.02 -22.04
CA GLN A 12 25.36 9.72 -21.90
C GLN A 12 24.66 9.88 -23.26
N PRO A 13 23.77 8.97 -23.67
CA PRO A 13 22.92 9.22 -24.84
C PRO A 13 21.89 10.30 -24.52
N ASP A 14 21.79 11.29 -25.41
CA ASP A 14 20.88 12.42 -25.32
C ASP A 14 19.41 11.95 -25.23
N ALA A 15 18.66 12.53 -24.29
CA ALA A 15 17.23 12.31 -24.17
C ALA A 15 16.49 12.89 -25.41
N PRO A 16 15.49 12.19 -25.98
CA PRO A 16 14.76 12.71 -27.13
C PRO A 16 13.99 13.99 -26.75
N ALA A 17 14.16 15.03 -27.56
CA ALA A 17 13.48 16.31 -27.39
C ALA A 17 11.96 16.16 -27.57
N VAL A 18 11.20 16.65 -26.59
CA VAL A 18 9.72 16.67 -26.64
C VAL A 18 9.27 17.73 -27.66
N PRO A 19 8.36 17.41 -28.61
CA PRO A 19 7.83 18.37 -29.55
C PRO A 19 7.13 19.54 -28.84
N ARG A 20 7.44 20.76 -29.26
CA ARG A 20 7.00 22.05 -28.66
C ARG A 20 5.49 22.32 -28.78
N SER A 21 4.70 21.37 -29.31
CA SER A 21 3.25 21.46 -29.50
C SER A 21 2.42 21.01 -28.28
N LEU A 22 3.05 20.55 -27.20
CA LEU A 22 2.38 20.08 -25.97
C LEU A 22 2.42 21.06 -24.78
N LEU A 23 2.85 22.31 -24.99
CA LEU A 23 2.71 23.37 -23.99
C LEU A 23 1.24 23.81 -23.92
N ARG A 24 0.48 23.24 -22.98
CA ARG A 24 -0.89 23.65 -22.67
C ARG A 24 -0.89 25.10 -22.15
N ARG A 25 -1.89 25.87 -22.59
CA ARG A 25 -2.17 27.25 -22.19
C ARG A 25 -2.37 27.36 -20.68
N ASP A 26 -1.83 28.42 -20.09
CA ASP A 26 -2.06 28.80 -18.69
C ASP A 26 -3.56 28.98 -18.40
N PRO A 27 -4.07 28.47 -17.26
CA PRO A 27 -5.45 28.72 -16.86
C PRO A 27 -5.62 30.18 -16.41
N GLN A 28 -6.63 30.86 -16.98
CA GLN A 28 -7.02 32.21 -16.58
C GLN A 28 -7.61 32.21 -15.15
N PRO A 29 -7.32 33.22 -14.31
CA PRO A 29 -7.91 33.33 -12.98
C PRO A 29 -9.40 33.74 -13.05
N LEU A 30 -10.21 33.16 -12.17
CA LEU A 30 -11.62 33.53 -11.97
C LEU A 30 -11.73 34.93 -11.36
N PRO A 31 -12.74 35.75 -11.74
CA PRO A 31 -12.88 37.10 -11.23
C PRO A 31 -13.41 37.16 -9.78
N ASP A 32 -12.81 38.04 -8.98
CA ASP A 32 -13.14 38.34 -7.59
C ASP A 32 -14.58 38.86 -7.40
N ALA A 33 -15.37 38.15 -6.59
CA ALA A 33 -16.61 38.68 -6.05
C ALA A 33 -16.33 39.40 -4.71
N ARG A 34 -16.23 40.73 -4.76
CA ARG A 34 -16.16 41.58 -3.56
C ARG A 34 -17.45 41.46 -2.74
N ILE A 35 -17.34 41.10 -1.46
CA ILE A 35 -18.43 41.26 -0.50
C ILE A 35 -18.37 42.70 0.03
N ARG A 36 -19.42 43.49 -0.21
CA ARG A 36 -19.66 44.78 0.44
C ARG A 36 -20.70 44.61 1.53
N ASP A 37 -20.32 45.04 2.73
CA ASP A 37 -21.16 45.19 3.92
C ASP A 37 -22.38 46.10 3.67
N GLY A 38 -23.52 45.79 4.32
CA GLY A 38 -24.70 46.65 4.26
C GLY A 38 -25.97 46.12 4.91
N THR A 39 -26.11 46.36 6.22
CA THR A 39 -27.35 46.76 6.94
C THR A 39 -28.56 45.79 7.04
N HIS A 40 -28.86 45.43 8.29
CA HIS A 40 -30.13 44.87 8.75
C HIS A 40 -31.30 45.87 8.66
N LEU A 41 -32.43 45.44 8.09
CA LEU A 41 -33.76 45.94 8.45
C LEU A 41 -34.72 44.75 8.56
N ARG A 42 -35.31 44.57 9.75
CA ARG A 42 -36.40 43.63 10.01
C ARG A 42 -37.73 44.25 9.57
N ALA A 43 -38.48 43.52 8.73
CA ALA A 43 -39.93 43.62 8.67
C ALA A 43 -40.53 42.33 8.07
N GLY A 44 -41.28 41.58 8.90
CA GLY A 44 -42.52 40.90 8.48
C GLY A 44 -42.54 39.82 7.39
N GLY A 45 -41.41 39.24 6.96
CA GLY A 45 -41.39 38.17 5.95
C GLY A 45 -40.61 36.95 6.42
N ARG A 46 -41.12 35.74 6.13
CA ARG A 46 -40.44 34.46 6.39
C ARG A 46 -38.97 34.57 5.94
N CYS A 47 -38.05 34.28 6.86
CA CYS A 47 -36.62 34.37 6.60
C CYS A 47 -36.25 33.47 5.41
N ARG A 48 -35.81 34.05 4.29
CA ARG A 48 -35.37 33.31 3.09
C ARG A 48 -34.24 32.32 3.42
N GLN A 49 -33.43 32.60 4.45
CA GLN A 49 -32.40 31.69 4.96
C GLN A 49 -32.98 30.42 5.62
N CYS A 50 -34.19 30.50 6.20
CA CYS A 50 -34.87 29.35 6.80
C CYS A 50 -35.58 28.48 5.75
N GLU A 51 -36.10 29.07 4.65
CA GLU A 51 -36.64 28.32 3.52
C GLU A 51 -35.53 27.61 2.72
N ALA A 52 -34.35 28.24 2.59
CA ALA A 52 -33.17 27.61 1.98
C ALA A 52 -32.68 26.36 2.74
N ARG A 53 -32.81 26.32 4.08
CA ARG A 53 -32.43 25.13 4.88
C ARG A 53 -33.44 23.98 4.78
N ARG A 54 -34.73 24.24 4.50
CA ARG A 54 -35.69 23.18 4.17
C ARG A 54 -35.51 22.69 2.73
N GLY A 55 -35.21 23.59 1.78
CA GLY A 55 -34.91 23.24 0.40
C GLY A 55 -33.64 22.39 0.24
N ALA A 56 -32.61 22.63 1.06
CA ALA A 56 -31.37 21.85 1.03
C ALA A 56 -31.56 20.40 1.54
N ARG A 57 -32.49 20.15 2.47
CA ARG A 57 -32.82 18.79 2.91
C ARG A 57 -33.66 18.03 1.88
N VAL A 58 -34.58 18.73 1.21
CA VAL A 58 -35.39 18.17 0.10
C VAL A 58 -34.53 17.85 -1.14
N LEU A 59 -33.42 18.57 -1.37
CA LEU A 59 -32.51 18.31 -2.49
C LEU A 59 -31.58 17.10 -2.26
N GLN A 60 -31.20 16.79 -1.01
CA GLN A 60 -30.43 15.57 -0.71
C GLN A 60 -31.31 14.32 -0.66
N ASP A 61 -32.54 14.43 -0.14
CA ASP A 61 -33.48 13.30 -0.12
C ASP A 61 -33.97 12.93 -1.54
N ASN A 62 -34.01 13.89 -2.48
CA ASN A 62 -34.37 13.62 -3.88
C ASN A 62 -33.25 13.00 -4.72
N LEU A 63 -31.96 13.13 -4.35
CA LEU A 63 -30.90 12.56 -5.17
C LEU A 63 -30.85 11.04 -5.06
N MET A 64 -31.23 10.47 -3.91
CA MET A 64 -31.32 9.01 -3.73
C MET A 64 -32.64 8.43 -4.25
N GLY A 65 -33.76 9.17 -4.15
CA GLY A 65 -35.06 8.72 -4.68
C GLY A 65 -35.18 8.81 -6.21
N MET A 66 -34.36 9.63 -6.89
CA MET A 66 -34.33 9.68 -8.35
C MET A 66 -33.69 8.45 -9.02
N PHE A 67 -32.91 7.65 -8.27
CA PHE A 67 -32.31 6.41 -8.79
C PHE A 67 -33.24 5.20 -8.76
N GLU A 68 -34.32 5.23 -7.97
CA GLU A 68 -35.27 4.12 -7.91
C GLU A 68 -36.24 4.10 -9.10
N ASP A 69 -36.61 5.27 -9.65
CA ASP A 69 -37.65 5.35 -10.70
C ASP A 69 -37.24 6.12 -11.98
N THR A 70 -36.00 6.60 -12.11
CA THR A 70 -35.52 7.27 -13.34
C THR A 70 -34.30 6.57 -13.93
N VAL A 71 -34.53 5.60 -14.82
CA VAL A 71 -33.46 4.99 -15.63
C VAL A 71 -33.08 5.97 -16.73
N LEU A 72 -32.10 6.84 -16.46
CA LEU A 72 -31.46 7.60 -17.52
C LEU A 72 -30.58 6.62 -18.32
N SER A 73 -30.95 6.35 -19.57
CA SER A 73 -30.09 5.56 -20.45
C SER A 73 -28.80 6.34 -20.69
N TRP A 74 -27.68 5.77 -20.25
CA TRP A 74 -26.36 6.30 -20.50
C TRP A 74 -25.57 5.20 -21.22
N PRO A 75 -25.63 5.14 -22.56
CA PRO A 75 -24.99 4.08 -23.34
C PRO A 75 -23.50 3.91 -23.05
N GLU A 76 -22.80 5.00 -22.71
CA GLU A 76 -21.40 4.96 -22.28
C GLU A 76 -21.23 4.27 -20.91
N ALA A 77 -22.16 4.45 -19.98
CA ALA A 77 -22.15 3.73 -18.70
C ALA A 77 -22.51 2.24 -18.87
N GLU A 78 -23.47 1.91 -19.74
CA GLU A 78 -23.78 0.52 -20.11
C GLU A 78 -22.57 -0.15 -20.74
N LYS A 79 -21.93 0.51 -21.72
CA LYS A 79 -20.70 0.03 -22.33
C LYS A 79 -19.59 -0.14 -21.29
N ALA A 80 -19.36 0.86 -20.43
CA ALA A 80 -18.34 0.81 -19.40
C ALA A 80 -18.58 -0.30 -18.36
N PHE A 81 -19.85 -0.63 -18.07
CA PHE A 81 -20.18 -1.75 -17.20
C PHE A 81 -20.04 -3.10 -17.91
N ARG A 82 -20.50 -3.22 -19.16
CA ARG A 82 -20.36 -4.43 -20.00
C ARG A 82 -18.89 -4.80 -20.24
N GLU A 83 -18.00 -3.82 -20.30
CA GLU A 83 -16.56 -4.02 -20.47
C GLU A 83 -15.83 -4.37 -19.16
N ARG A 84 -16.50 -4.32 -17.99
CA ARG A 84 -15.91 -4.84 -16.74
C ARG A 84 -15.95 -6.35 -16.74
N LEU A 85 -14.85 -6.98 -16.36
CA LEU A 85 -14.81 -8.42 -16.10
C LEU A 85 -15.77 -8.75 -14.95
N ALA A 86 -16.69 -9.69 -15.18
CA ALA A 86 -17.47 -10.30 -14.11
C ALA A 86 -16.65 -11.45 -13.51
N ILE A 87 -16.20 -11.26 -12.27
CA ILE A 87 -15.43 -12.23 -11.50
C ILE A 87 -16.04 -12.36 -10.10
N SER A 88 -15.77 -13.47 -9.43
CA SER A 88 -16.16 -13.69 -8.03
C SER A 88 -15.44 -12.71 -7.08
N ALA A 89 -16.00 -12.54 -5.88
CA ALA A 89 -15.39 -11.71 -4.85
C ALA A 89 -14.00 -12.23 -4.43
N GLU A 90 -13.80 -13.56 -4.45
CA GLU A 90 -12.52 -14.20 -4.17
C GLU A 90 -11.48 -13.87 -5.25
N GLU A 91 -11.83 -14.01 -6.54
CA GLU A 91 -10.96 -13.64 -7.66
C GLU A 91 -10.59 -12.15 -7.63
N PHE A 92 -11.54 -11.27 -7.32
CA PHE A 92 -11.25 -9.84 -7.16
C PHE A 92 -10.28 -9.56 -6.00
N ALA A 93 -10.45 -10.27 -4.88
CA ALA A 93 -9.55 -10.14 -3.73
C ALA A 93 -8.13 -10.65 -4.06
N LEU A 94 -8.00 -11.73 -4.85
CA LEU A 94 -6.73 -12.25 -5.33
C LEU A 94 -6.02 -11.25 -6.24
N ILE A 95 -6.70 -10.68 -7.24
CA ILE A 95 -6.13 -9.63 -8.11
C ILE A 95 -5.67 -8.42 -7.27
N SER A 96 -6.46 -8.04 -6.27
CA SER A 96 -6.10 -6.97 -5.36
C SER A 96 -4.88 -7.30 -4.50
N ALA A 97 -4.73 -8.55 -4.04
CA ALA A 97 -3.55 -9.00 -3.32
C ALA A 97 -2.31 -8.99 -4.23
N GLU A 98 -2.46 -9.44 -5.48
CA GLU A 98 -1.40 -9.48 -6.48
C GLU A 98 -0.85 -8.08 -6.78
N LEU A 99 -1.76 -7.14 -7.06
CA LEU A 99 -1.41 -5.74 -7.30
C LEU A 99 -0.82 -5.05 -6.05
N ARG A 100 -1.17 -5.47 -4.83
CA ARG A 100 -0.62 -4.86 -3.61
C ARG A 100 0.84 -5.22 -3.35
N GLY A 101 1.29 -6.40 -3.78
CA GLY A 101 2.72 -6.76 -3.70
C GLY A 101 3.60 -6.02 -4.71
N THR A 102 3.04 -5.61 -5.84
CA THR A 102 3.78 -5.11 -7.01
C THR A 102 3.59 -3.61 -7.29
N ALA A 103 2.47 -3.03 -6.86
CA ALA A 103 2.19 -1.61 -6.91
C ALA A 103 2.38 -0.95 -5.54
N TRP A 104 2.75 0.33 -5.55
CA TRP A 104 2.94 1.10 -4.32
C TRP A 104 2.04 2.34 -4.34
N THR A 105 1.29 2.54 -3.26
CA THR A 105 0.41 3.68 -3.04
C THR A 105 0.42 4.08 -1.57
N ILE A 106 0.04 5.32 -1.30
CA ILE A 106 -0.19 5.81 0.06
C ILE A 106 -1.48 6.62 0.08
N SER A 107 -2.22 6.49 1.18
CA SER A 107 -3.48 7.20 1.36
C SER A 107 -3.27 8.72 1.33
N ARG A 108 -4.34 9.51 1.15
CA ARG A 108 -4.35 10.98 1.21
C ARG A 108 -3.55 11.72 0.12
N ILE A 109 -2.69 11.05 -0.65
CA ILE A 109 -2.03 11.64 -1.81
C ILE A 109 -2.77 11.24 -3.07
N THR A 110 -3.41 12.19 -3.73
CA THR A 110 -4.05 11.99 -5.03
C THR A 110 -3.20 12.49 -6.20
N GLU A 111 -2.25 13.39 -5.93
CA GLU A 111 -1.36 13.92 -6.95
C GLU A 111 -0.23 12.93 -7.27
N TYR A 112 -0.22 12.42 -8.49
CA TYR A 112 0.78 11.45 -8.97
C TYR A 112 2.23 11.91 -8.77
N GLN A 113 2.53 13.19 -9.03
CA GLN A 113 3.89 13.72 -8.87
C GLN A 113 4.31 13.75 -7.40
N THR A 114 3.40 14.06 -6.49
CA THR A 114 3.67 14.00 -5.04
C THR A 114 3.94 12.57 -4.62
N MET A 115 3.13 11.60 -5.06
CA MET A 115 3.35 10.18 -4.79
C MET A 115 4.71 9.71 -5.31
N LEU A 116 5.09 10.08 -6.55
CA LEU A 116 6.41 9.76 -7.10
C LEU A 116 7.57 10.37 -6.32
N ARG A 117 7.45 11.62 -5.84
CA ARG A 117 8.48 12.25 -5.01
C ARG A 117 8.70 11.48 -3.71
N VAL A 118 7.61 11.07 -3.05
CA VAL A 118 7.68 10.27 -1.82
C VAL A 118 8.31 8.90 -2.11
N LYS A 119 7.85 8.19 -3.15
CA LYS A 119 8.40 6.89 -3.55
C LYS A 119 9.92 6.97 -3.75
N ARG A 120 10.39 7.94 -4.55
CA ARG A 120 11.82 8.14 -4.83
C ARG A 120 12.62 8.44 -3.57
N LYS A 121 12.07 9.24 -2.65
CA LYS A 121 12.76 9.53 -1.39
C LYS A 121 12.89 8.28 -0.52
N LEU A 122 11.83 7.49 -0.39
CA LEU A 122 11.86 6.24 0.36
C LEU A 122 12.87 5.26 -0.24
N GLN A 123 12.90 5.14 -1.57
CA GLN A 123 13.91 4.35 -2.29
C GLN A 123 15.34 4.81 -1.95
N GLN A 124 15.61 6.12 -1.96
CA GLN A 124 16.92 6.65 -1.57
C GLN A 124 17.29 6.34 -0.11
N ILE A 125 16.32 6.46 0.81
CA ILE A 125 16.55 6.17 2.22
C ILE A 125 16.84 4.68 2.41
N ILE A 126 16.07 3.78 1.80
CA ILE A 126 16.31 2.34 1.85
C ILE A 126 17.68 2.00 1.27
N ALA A 127 18.01 2.51 0.09
CA ALA A 127 19.29 2.23 -0.57
C ALA A 127 20.52 2.74 0.20
N SER A 128 20.36 3.79 1.02
CA SER A 128 21.43 4.36 1.83
C SER A 128 21.45 3.87 3.29
N GLY A 129 20.51 3.01 3.68
CA GLY A 129 20.38 2.56 5.08
C GLY A 129 19.92 3.67 6.04
N GLY A 130 19.20 4.67 5.55
CA GLY A 130 18.68 5.76 6.36
C GLY A 130 17.49 5.36 7.24
N THR A 131 17.06 6.28 8.10
CA THR A 131 16.14 6.03 9.22
C THR A 131 14.80 6.74 9.07
N LEU A 132 13.84 6.40 9.95
CA LEU A 132 12.59 7.15 10.11
C LEU A 132 12.84 8.64 10.40
N ASN A 133 13.91 8.97 11.13
CA ASN A 133 14.26 10.36 11.43
C ASN A 133 14.66 11.12 10.15
N ASP A 134 15.37 10.45 9.23
CA ASP A 134 15.77 11.07 7.95
C ASP A 134 14.56 11.31 7.05
N PHE A 135 13.59 10.39 7.06
CA PHE A 135 12.32 10.58 6.36
C PHE A 135 11.49 11.70 6.98
N THR A 136 11.41 11.75 8.31
CA THR A 136 10.66 12.78 9.05
C THR A 136 11.19 14.18 8.73
N LYS A 137 12.52 14.37 8.79
CA LYS A 137 13.15 15.64 8.40
C LYS A 137 12.85 16.03 6.96
N TRP A 138 12.80 15.07 6.04
CA TRP A 138 12.47 15.36 4.64
C TRP A 138 11.01 15.80 4.46
N VAL A 139 10.07 15.16 5.16
CA VAL A 139 8.65 15.56 5.16
C VAL A 139 8.50 16.98 5.72
N GLU A 140 9.12 17.25 6.89
CA GLU A 140 9.11 18.56 7.55
C GLU A 140 9.77 19.66 6.71
N ALA A 141 10.76 19.31 5.87
CA ALA A 141 11.46 20.25 4.99
C ALA A 141 10.66 20.64 3.73
N GLY A 142 9.47 20.07 3.49
CA GLY A 142 8.56 20.58 2.47
C GLY A 142 7.97 19.55 1.52
N THR A 143 7.32 18.52 2.04
CA THR A 143 6.18 17.96 1.30
C THR A 143 5.07 19.02 1.28
N ALA A 144 4.39 19.22 0.15
CA ALA A 144 3.24 20.16 0.05
C ALA A 144 2.07 19.78 0.99
N GLU A 145 2.19 18.65 1.69
CA GLU A 145 1.25 18.15 2.67
C GLU A 145 1.87 18.15 4.07
N THR A 146 1.15 18.69 5.04
CA THR A 146 1.48 18.60 6.46
C THR A 146 1.00 17.27 7.02
N TRP A 147 1.91 16.29 7.11
CA TRP A 147 1.60 14.99 7.69
C TRP A 147 1.75 15.01 9.21
N SER A 148 0.88 14.28 9.91
CA SER A 148 1.10 14.00 11.31
C SER A 148 2.30 13.06 11.47
N ARG A 149 2.99 13.13 12.61
CA ARG A 149 4.09 12.22 12.94
C ARG A 149 3.70 10.75 12.80
N ALA A 150 2.50 10.38 13.26
CA ALA A 150 1.99 9.02 13.17
C ALA A 150 1.79 8.57 11.71
N TYR A 151 1.31 9.47 10.84
CA TYR A 151 1.15 9.16 9.43
C TYR A 151 2.50 9.03 8.70
N THR A 152 3.44 9.92 8.98
CA THR A 152 4.82 9.85 8.47
C THR A 152 5.49 8.53 8.87
N GLU A 153 5.33 8.12 10.13
CA GLU A 153 5.83 6.85 10.63
C GLU A 153 5.18 5.66 9.91
N LEU A 154 3.85 5.68 9.74
CA LEU A 154 3.15 4.61 9.04
C LEU A 154 3.62 4.47 7.58
N VAL A 155 3.69 5.57 6.83
CA VAL A 155 4.16 5.58 5.43
C VAL A 155 5.57 5.01 5.33
N PHE A 156 6.47 5.48 6.19
CA PHE A 156 7.85 4.99 6.23
C PHE A 156 7.89 3.48 6.51
N ARG A 157 7.23 3.05 7.59
CA ARG A 157 7.25 1.65 8.03
C ARG A 157 6.66 0.72 6.99
N MET A 158 5.50 1.05 6.42
CA MET A 158 4.87 0.18 5.42
C MET A 158 5.73 0.03 4.18
N ALA A 159 6.40 1.11 3.73
CA ALA A 159 7.32 1.04 2.61
C ALA A 159 8.57 0.22 2.94
N THR A 160 9.25 0.55 4.03
CA THR A 160 10.50 -0.11 4.42
C THR A 160 10.27 -1.57 4.79
N LEU A 161 9.34 -1.88 5.71
CA LEU A 161 9.07 -3.26 6.11
C LEU A 161 8.62 -4.11 4.92
N GLY A 162 7.73 -3.59 4.06
CA GLY A 162 7.32 -4.29 2.85
C GLY A 162 8.50 -4.65 1.95
N SER A 163 9.41 -3.69 1.69
CA SER A 163 10.60 -3.93 0.87
C SER A 163 11.59 -4.93 1.48
N TYR A 164 11.86 -4.84 2.78
CA TYR A 164 12.76 -5.80 3.45
C TYR A 164 12.14 -7.19 3.56
N SER A 165 10.84 -7.28 3.77
CA SER A 165 10.11 -8.54 3.80
C SER A 165 10.08 -9.23 2.42
N GLN A 166 9.96 -8.44 1.34
CA GLN A 166 10.15 -8.90 -0.04
C GLN A 166 11.56 -9.43 -0.27
N ALA A 167 12.59 -8.71 0.19
CA ALA A 167 13.97 -9.18 0.09
C ALA A 167 14.20 -10.50 0.87
N ARG A 168 13.65 -10.60 2.08
CA ARG A 168 13.69 -11.84 2.88
C ARG A 168 13.00 -13.01 2.18
N TRP A 169 11.89 -12.76 1.48
CA TRP A 169 11.22 -13.79 0.70
C TRP A 169 12.12 -14.33 -0.40
N GLN A 170 12.83 -13.44 -1.12
CA GLN A 170 13.79 -13.86 -2.14
C GLN A 170 14.94 -14.66 -1.54
N GLU A 171 15.50 -14.20 -0.41
CA GLU A 171 16.58 -14.90 0.31
C GLU A 171 16.17 -16.33 0.71
N VAL A 172 14.95 -16.50 1.21
CA VAL A 172 14.42 -17.82 1.63
C VAL A 172 14.16 -18.76 0.46
N ASN A 173 13.83 -18.21 -0.72
CA ASN A 173 13.55 -19.00 -1.93
C ASN A 173 14.75 -19.11 -2.87
N ASP A 174 15.90 -18.52 -2.52
CA ASP A 174 17.14 -18.69 -3.26
C ASP A 174 17.63 -20.13 -3.10
N PRO A 175 17.78 -20.93 -4.18
CA PRO A 175 18.23 -22.32 -4.09
C PRO A 175 19.58 -22.48 -3.38
N ASP A 176 20.46 -21.48 -3.46
CA ASP A 176 21.80 -21.54 -2.84
C ASP A 176 21.74 -21.29 -1.31
N LEU A 177 20.66 -20.68 -0.80
CA LEU A 177 20.48 -20.34 0.62
C LEU A 177 19.40 -21.18 1.31
N GLY A 178 18.37 -21.60 0.58
CA GLY A 178 17.22 -22.33 1.10
C GLY A 178 17.58 -23.69 1.69
N ASP A 179 18.60 -24.35 1.12
CA ASP A 179 19.12 -25.63 1.61
C ASP A 179 19.88 -25.47 2.94
N GLU A 180 20.45 -24.29 3.22
CA GLU A 180 21.18 -24.01 4.47
C GLU A 180 20.25 -23.53 5.60
N PHE A 181 19.20 -22.78 5.27
CA PHE A 181 18.26 -22.20 6.23
C PHE A 181 16.84 -22.79 6.12
N GLY A 182 16.71 -24.08 6.45
CA GLY A 182 15.47 -24.84 6.33
C GLY A 182 14.33 -24.47 7.31
N TYR A 183 14.52 -23.49 8.19
CA TYR A 183 13.54 -23.10 9.21
C TYR A 183 13.25 -21.61 9.19
N LEU A 184 12.00 -21.25 9.46
CA LEU A 184 11.55 -19.86 9.54
C LEU A 184 10.91 -19.60 10.90
N MET A 185 11.40 -18.58 11.58
CA MET A 185 10.86 -18.10 12.85
C MET A 185 10.20 -16.74 12.65
N TYR A 186 9.00 -16.57 13.20
CA TYR A 186 8.36 -15.27 13.30
C TYR A 186 8.93 -14.52 14.51
N ASP A 187 9.49 -13.33 14.28
CA ASP A 187 10.11 -12.50 15.31
C ASP A 187 9.29 -11.20 15.48
N ALA A 188 8.61 -11.07 16.61
CA ALA A 188 7.85 -9.88 16.94
C ALA A 188 8.66 -8.96 17.87
N VAL A 189 8.56 -7.65 17.64
CA VAL A 189 9.26 -6.65 18.45
C VAL A 189 8.83 -6.64 19.93
N ASN A 190 7.67 -7.21 20.27
CA ASN A 190 7.14 -7.38 21.63
C ASN A 190 7.12 -6.10 22.50
N ASP A 191 6.87 -4.96 21.88
CA ASP A 191 6.62 -3.72 22.62
C ASP A 191 5.13 -3.52 22.94
N ASP A 192 4.82 -2.40 23.60
CA ASP A 192 3.47 -2.01 24.03
C ASP A 192 2.44 -1.85 22.89
N ARG A 193 2.91 -1.76 21.65
CA ARG A 193 2.09 -1.63 20.43
C ARG A 193 1.97 -2.93 19.65
N THR A 194 2.60 -4.01 20.12
CA THR A 194 2.52 -5.32 19.48
C THR A 194 1.16 -5.95 19.79
N ARG A 195 0.40 -6.28 18.75
CA ARG A 195 -0.94 -6.87 18.88
C ARG A 195 -0.83 -8.30 19.39
N ALA A 196 -1.85 -8.76 20.11
CA ALA A 196 -1.87 -10.09 20.74
C ALA A 196 -1.61 -11.22 19.75
N ASP A 197 -2.23 -11.17 18.57
CA ASP A 197 -2.01 -12.14 17.49
C ASP A 197 -0.54 -12.22 17.05
N HIS A 198 0.13 -11.07 16.93
CA HIS A 198 1.53 -11.01 16.50
C HIS A 198 2.47 -11.46 17.62
N ALA A 199 2.18 -11.06 18.87
CA ALA A 199 2.95 -11.48 20.05
C ALA A 199 2.84 -13.01 20.27
N ALA A 200 1.69 -13.61 19.97
CA ALA A 200 1.53 -15.05 20.07
C ALA A 200 2.35 -15.83 19.02
N MET A 201 2.59 -15.22 17.86
CA MET A 201 3.45 -15.76 16.82
C MET A 201 4.94 -15.63 17.15
N ASP A 202 5.32 -14.78 18.09
CA ASP A 202 6.72 -14.59 18.43
C ASP A 202 7.41 -15.88 18.86
N GLY A 203 8.61 -16.10 18.33
CA GLY A 203 9.43 -17.27 18.58
C GLY A 203 8.84 -18.58 18.03
N GLN A 204 7.67 -18.56 17.38
CA GLN A 204 7.14 -19.75 16.73
C GLN A 204 7.94 -20.01 15.45
N THR A 205 8.36 -21.26 15.28
CA THR A 205 9.28 -21.69 14.23
C THR A 205 8.69 -22.87 13.47
N TRP A 206 8.74 -22.81 12.13
CA TRP A 206 8.31 -23.88 11.23
C TRP A 206 9.46 -24.31 10.33
N LEU A 207 9.35 -25.47 9.70
CA LEU A 207 10.08 -25.73 8.46
C LEU A 207 9.70 -24.67 7.42
N ALA A 208 10.64 -24.24 6.59
CA ALA A 208 10.41 -23.14 5.65
C ALA A 208 9.23 -23.38 4.70
N ASN A 209 9.05 -24.62 4.26
CA ASN A 209 7.92 -25.04 3.41
C ASN A 209 6.59 -25.22 4.16
N GLU A 210 6.61 -25.22 5.50
CA GLU A 210 5.42 -25.33 6.36
C GLU A 210 5.02 -23.99 7.00
N PHE A 211 5.81 -22.93 6.79
CA PHE A 211 5.54 -21.63 7.39
C PHE A 211 4.17 -21.07 6.92
N PRO A 212 3.33 -20.54 7.83
CA PRO A 212 2.04 -19.96 7.48
C PRO A 212 2.23 -18.65 6.69
N GLN A 213 2.19 -18.74 5.36
CA GLN A 213 2.48 -17.62 4.46
C GLN A 213 1.57 -16.40 4.68
N GLU A 214 0.34 -16.58 5.18
CA GLU A 214 -0.54 -15.45 5.54
C GLU A 214 0.06 -14.53 6.59
N PHE A 215 0.97 -15.03 7.43
CA PHE A 215 1.68 -14.23 8.42
C PHE A 215 2.90 -13.50 7.87
N TRP A 216 3.30 -13.72 6.62
CA TRP A 216 4.47 -13.07 6.06
C TRP A 216 4.36 -11.53 6.16
N PRO A 217 5.29 -10.84 6.84
CA PRO A 217 5.16 -9.41 7.10
C PRO A 217 5.02 -8.56 5.82
N PRO A 218 4.29 -7.43 5.86
CA PRO A 218 3.59 -6.90 7.03
C PRO A 218 2.29 -7.66 7.31
N SER A 219 2.13 -8.19 8.53
CA SER A 219 0.88 -8.84 8.98
C SER A 219 -0.17 -7.83 9.45
N GLY A 220 0.03 -6.53 9.18
CA GLY A 220 -0.81 -5.45 9.67
C GLY A 220 -0.23 -4.04 9.45
N PHE A 221 -1.08 -3.01 9.56
CA PHE A 221 -0.61 -1.63 9.46
C PHE A 221 0.31 -1.28 10.63
N GLY A 222 1.48 -0.74 10.30
CA GLY A 222 2.49 -0.39 11.30
C GLY A 222 3.12 -1.59 11.99
N CYS A 223 2.97 -2.79 11.42
CA CYS A 223 3.70 -3.99 11.85
C CYS A 223 5.21 -3.71 11.87
N ARG A 224 5.92 -4.38 12.78
CA ARG A 224 7.39 -4.31 12.97
C ARG A 224 7.98 -5.70 13.22
N CYS A 225 7.24 -6.72 12.84
CA CYS A 225 7.65 -8.11 12.95
C CYS A 225 8.44 -8.48 11.69
N GLU A 226 9.36 -9.43 11.82
CA GLU A 226 10.18 -9.93 10.73
C GLU A 226 10.18 -11.46 10.70
N ILE A 227 10.68 -12.01 9.59
CA ILE A 227 10.95 -13.44 9.47
C ILE A 227 12.44 -13.66 9.55
N ARG A 228 12.84 -14.59 10.43
CA ARG A 228 14.22 -15.01 10.58
C ARG A 228 14.42 -16.39 9.98
N SER A 229 15.35 -16.47 9.03
CA SER A 229 15.82 -17.73 8.47
C SER A 229 16.82 -18.37 9.42
N LEU A 230 16.59 -19.62 9.80
CA LEU A 230 17.38 -20.37 10.76
C LEU A 230 17.84 -21.71 10.16
N ASN A 231 19.05 -22.13 10.54
CA ASN A 231 19.50 -23.50 10.35
C ASN A 231 19.26 -24.30 11.66
N GLU A 232 19.53 -25.61 11.64
CA GLU A 232 19.28 -26.49 12.80
C GLU A 232 19.97 -26.01 14.08
N ASP A 233 21.24 -25.58 13.98
CA ASP A 233 22.00 -25.08 15.12
C ASP A 233 21.38 -23.80 15.72
N LEU A 234 20.87 -22.91 14.87
CA LEU A 234 20.21 -21.69 15.30
C LEU A 234 18.84 -21.97 15.91
N VAL A 235 18.09 -22.94 15.40
CA VAL A 235 16.82 -23.38 16.01
C VAL A 235 17.06 -23.89 17.43
N GLN A 236 18.09 -24.70 17.64
CA GLN A 236 18.42 -25.20 18.99
C GLN A 236 18.80 -24.08 19.97
N ARG A 237 19.33 -22.96 19.47
CA ARG A 237 19.80 -21.83 20.29
C ARG A 237 18.78 -20.70 20.41
N SER A 238 17.77 -20.62 19.52
CA SER A 238 16.80 -19.53 19.50
C SER A 238 15.86 -19.55 20.70
N GLY A 239 15.65 -20.74 21.30
CA GLY A 239 14.67 -20.93 22.36
C GLY A 239 13.21 -20.84 21.88
N GLY A 240 13.01 -20.83 20.55
CA GLY A 240 11.69 -20.79 19.93
C GLY A 240 10.92 -22.10 20.05
N THR A 241 9.62 -22.05 19.74
CA THR A 241 8.74 -23.21 19.75
C THR A 241 8.59 -23.75 18.34
N MET A 242 9.02 -24.99 18.12
CA MET A 242 8.78 -25.70 16.87
C MET A 242 7.31 -26.05 16.69
N ARG A 243 6.80 -25.80 15.49
CA ARG A 243 5.44 -26.07 15.02
C ARG A 243 5.49 -26.94 13.77
N SER A 244 4.40 -27.65 13.48
CA SER A 244 4.32 -28.53 12.31
C SER A 244 3.08 -28.27 11.47
N GLY A 245 3.30 -28.02 10.18
CA GLY A 245 2.28 -27.65 9.23
C GLY A 245 1.79 -26.21 9.40
N SER A 246 1.39 -25.59 8.30
CA SER A 246 0.96 -24.18 8.25
C SER A 246 -0.30 -23.87 9.06
N ASN A 247 -1.06 -24.89 9.46
CA ASN A 247 -2.27 -24.74 10.26
C ASN A 247 -2.02 -24.85 11.78
N ASP A 248 -0.82 -25.25 12.22
CA ASP A 248 -0.44 -25.29 13.64
C ASP A 248 -0.05 -23.88 14.10
N LEU A 249 -1.08 -23.06 14.34
CA LEU A 249 -0.95 -21.70 14.80
C LEU A 249 -1.08 -21.62 16.33
N PRO A 250 -0.35 -20.70 16.99
CA PRO A 250 -0.58 -20.38 18.39
C PRO A 250 -2.02 -19.87 18.59
N THR A 251 -2.55 -20.04 19.81
CA THR A 251 -3.90 -19.57 20.15
C THR A 251 -3.85 -18.28 20.95
N VAL A 252 -4.80 -17.39 20.67
CA VAL A 252 -5.02 -16.12 21.37
C VAL A 252 -6.44 -16.07 21.92
N ASP A 253 -6.65 -15.18 22.90
CA ASP A 253 -7.98 -14.85 23.41
C ASP A 253 -8.82 -14.20 22.29
N ASP A 254 -10.08 -14.62 22.15
CA ASP A 254 -10.98 -14.07 21.13
C ASP A 254 -11.69 -12.78 21.57
N GLY A 255 -11.50 -12.35 22.82
CA GLY A 255 -12.17 -11.19 23.42
C GLY A 255 -13.56 -11.50 23.97
N GLU A 256 -14.06 -12.72 23.77
CA GLU A 256 -15.36 -13.22 24.24
C GLU A 256 -15.17 -14.29 25.35
N GLY A 257 -13.95 -14.48 25.82
CA GLY A 257 -13.58 -15.48 26.83
C GLY A 257 -13.30 -16.87 26.27
N GLY A 258 -13.23 -17.00 24.94
CA GLY A 258 -12.78 -18.18 24.23
C GLY A 258 -11.35 -18.04 23.71
N LYS A 259 -10.95 -19.00 22.88
CA LYS A 259 -9.64 -19.01 22.21
C LYS A 259 -9.82 -19.26 20.73
N ARG A 260 -9.02 -18.57 19.94
CA ARG A 260 -8.94 -18.76 18.48
C ARG A 260 -7.48 -18.86 18.03
N PRO A 261 -7.20 -19.47 16.86
CA PRO A 261 -5.88 -19.33 16.24
C PRO A 261 -5.52 -17.86 16.04
N ALA A 262 -4.23 -17.55 16.18
CA ALA A 262 -3.71 -16.24 15.81
C ALA A 262 -4.03 -15.95 14.34
N GLN A 263 -4.35 -14.71 14.02
CA GLN A 263 -4.62 -14.28 12.65
C GLN A 263 -3.89 -12.96 12.34
N PRO A 264 -3.40 -12.76 11.11
CA PRO A 264 -2.99 -11.43 10.66
C PRO A 264 -4.13 -10.43 10.74
N ASP A 265 -3.81 -9.14 10.80
CA ASP A 265 -4.79 -8.07 10.74
C ASP A 265 -5.69 -8.23 9.50
N GLU A 266 -6.94 -7.75 9.61
CA GLU A 266 -7.87 -7.73 8.48
C GLU A 266 -7.25 -7.00 7.27
N GLY A 267 -7.33 -7.63 6.09
CA GLY A 267 -6.73 -7.13 4.86
C GLY A 267 -5.26 -7.52 4.64
N PHE A 268 -4.60 -8.19 5.60
CA PHE A 268 -3.21 -8.64 5.51
C PHE A 268 -3.06 -10.17 5.46
N ARG A 269 -4.14 -10.91 5.25
CA ARG A 269 -4.15 -12.39 5.12
C ARG A 269 -3.71 -12.85 3.74
N SER A 270 -2.57 -12.38 3.30
CA SER A 270 -1.94 -12.76 2.03
C SER A 270 -0.47 -12.39 2.07
N ASN A 271 0.37 -13.24 1.50
CA ASN A 271 1.80 -12.98 1.45
C ASN A 271 2.11 -11.89 0.41
N GLN A 272 2.19 -10.65 0.88
CA GLN A 272 2.50 -9.48 0.07
C GLN A 272 3.95 -9.47 -0.46
N ALA A 273 4.80 -10.36 0.04
CA ALA A 273 6.20 -10.44 -0.35
C ALA A 273 6.47 -11.35 -1.55
N MET A 274 5.52 -12.23 -1.90
CA MET A 274 5.66 -13.16 -3.04
C MET A 274 5.85 -12.45 -4.37
N ASN A 275 5.26 -11.27 -4.53
CA ASN A 275 5.04 -10.70 -5.84
C ASN A 275 6.10 -9.64 -6.14
N TYR A 276 7.07 -10.02 -6.98
CA TYR A 276 8.13 -9.12 -7.45
C TYR A 276 7.73 -8.50 -8.79
N GLY A 277 8.10 -7.24 -9.04
CA GLY A 277 7.60 -6.46 -10.19
C GLY A 277 7.84 -7.07 -11.59
N GLU A 278 8.78 -8.03 -11.73
CA GLU A 278 8.99 -8.78 -12.98
C GLU A 278 7.86 -9.79 -13.27
N GLN A 279 7.31 -10.42 -12.23
CA GLN A 279 6.17 -11.35 -12.35
C GLN A 279 4.91 -10.62 -12.80
N LEU A 280 4.61 -9.43 -12.26
CA LEU A 280 3.45 -8.64 -12.70
C LEU A 280 3.53 -8.28 -14.19
N THR A 281 4.72 -7.99 -14.73
CA THR A 281 4.85 -7.67 -16.15
C THR A 281 4.56 -8.90 -17.02
N ALA A 282 5.01 -10.08 -16.58
CA ALA A 282 4.75 -11.35 -17.24
C ALA A 282 3.29 -11.81 -17.08
N GLU A 283 2.70 -11.65 -15.90
CA GLU A 283 1.31 -12.02 -15.58
C GLU A 283 0.31 -11.06 -16.21
N LEU A 284 0.56 -9.75 -16.21
CA LEU A 284 -0.26 -8.79 -16.97
C LEU A 284 -0.12 -9.01 -18.47
N ALA A 285 1.05 -9.45 -18.96
CA ALA A 285 1.21 -9.85 -20.35
C ALA A 285 0.47 -11.16 -20.66
N GLY A 286 0.47 -12.12 -19.75
CA GLY A 286 -0.29 -13.38 -19.83
C GLY A 286 -1.80 -13.16 -19.83
N LEU A 287 -2.31 -12.39 -18.86
CA LEU A 287 -3.72 -11.99 -18.78
C LEU A 287 -4.15 -11.20 -20.03
N ARG A 288 -3.29 -10.34 -20.60
CA ARG A 288 -3.57 -9.67 -21.89
C ARG A 288 -3.57 -10.62 -23.08
N GLY A 289 -2.77 -11.69 -23.05
CA GLY A 289 -2.74 -12.73 -24.08
C GLY A 289 -3.96 -13.65 -24.02
N GLU A 290 -4.44 -13.99 -22.82
CA GLU A 290 -5.62 -14.83 -22.60
C GLU A 290 -6.94 -14.08 -22.82
N LEU A 291 -6.97 -12.77 -22.57
CA LEU A 291 -8.11 -11.89 -22.87
C LEU A 291 -8.06 -11.32 -24.30
N GLY A 292 -7.11 -11.76 -25.12
CA GLY A 292 -6.79 -11.24 -26.44
C GLY A 292 -6.65 -12.29 -27.54
N GLY A 293 -7.48 -13.35 -27.48
CA GLY A 293 -7.71 -14.31 -28.57
C GLY A 293 -9.20 -14.38 -28.93
#